data_AF-A0A4Y1YLW2-F1
#
_entry.id   AF-A0A4Y1YLW2-F1
#
_cell.length_a   1.000
_cell.length_b   1.000
_cell.length_c   1.000
_cell.angle_alpha   90.00
_cell.angle_beta   90.00
_cell.angle_gamma   90.00
#
_symmetry.space_group_name_H-M   'P 1'
#
loop_
_entity.id
_entity.type
_entity.pdbx_description
1 polymer ?
#
loop_
_entity_poly.entity_id
_entity_poly.type
_entity_poly.pdbx_seq_one_letter_code
_entity_poly.pdbx_strand_id
1 'polypeptide(L)'
;MSTDLLKYCLIALALSFFSFQGNLYANEAVPVAEDLELEKRLNKLAENLRCLVCQNETLAASRADFSVDMRNEIREQMKMNKSDEEIIDFLVARYGDFILFNPPFKPTTWLLWLGPFTLLLVGGFALIFYLKHRGRTKEAELTLTDKERLRAESLIKEMDKD
;
A
#
# COMPACT_ATOMS: atom_id res chain seq x y z
N MET A 1 10.31 30.35 23.87
CA MET A 1 9.07 30.28 24.67
C MET A 1 7.87 29.74 23.87
N SER A 2 7.52 30.29 22.70
CA SER A 2 6.40 29.75 21.88
C SER A 2 6.72 28.45 21.13
N THR A 3 7.98 28.21 20.79
CA THR A 3 8.45 27.01 20.07
C THR A 3 8.59 25.78 20.98
N ASP A 4 8.87 26.01 22.26
CA ASP A 4 9.10 24.95 23.24
C ASP A 4 7.75 24.34 23.66
N LEU A 5 6.72 25.18 23.82
CA LEU A 5 5.35 24.76 24.11
C LEU A 5 4.78 23.88 22.98
N LEU A 6 5.05 24.23 21.72
CA LEU A 6 4.61 23.46 20.56
C LEU A 6 5.29 22.08 20.50
N LYS A 7 6.59 22.01 20.84
CA LYS A 7 7.33 20.74 20.93
C LYS A 7 6.78 19.83 22.03
N TYR A 8 6.49 20.37 23.21
CA TYR A 8 5.92 19.57 24.31
C TYR A 8 4.50 19.08 24.01
N CYS A 9 3.68 19.88 23.33
CA CYS A 9 2.37 19.42 22.84
C CYS A 9 2.49 18.29 21.82
N LEU A 10 3.41 18.38 20.86
CA LEU A 10 3.62 17.32 19.86
C LEU A 10 4.15 16.02 20.50
N ILE A 11 5.04 16.11 21.50
CA ILE A 11 5.56 14.95 22.22
C ILE A 11 4.48 14.31 23.10
N ALA A 12 3.66 15.11 23.79
CA ALA A 12 2.56 14.60 24.60
C ALA A 12 1.49 13.90 23.75
N LEU A 13 1.19 14.43 22.56
CA LEU A 13 0.24 13.84 21.63
C LEU A 13 0.78 12.51 21.05
N ALA A 14 2.07 12.45 20.74
CA ALA A 14 2.73 11.20 20.32
C ALA A 14 2.76 10.13 21.43
N LEU A 15 3.02 10.52 22.68
CA LEU A 15 3.01 9.61 23.85
C LEU A 15 1.60 9.06 24.13
N SER A 16 0.57 9.91 24.01
CA SER A 16 -0.83 9.49 24.21
C SER A 16 -1.32 8.50 23.14
N PHE A 17 -0.78 8.58 21.92
CA PHE A 17 -1.10 7.63 20.84
C PHE A 17 -0.49 6.23 21.09
N PHE A 18 0.65 6.16 21.80
CA PHE A 18 1.33 4.90 22.12
C PHE A 18 0.66 4.12 23.25
N SER A 19 -0.06 4.80 24.15
CA SER A 19 -0.75 4.17 25.29
C SER A 19 -2.10 3.54 24.93
N PHE A 20 -2.65 3.76 23.73
CA PHE A 20 -3.93 3.20 23.29
C PHE A 20 -3.79 1.85 22.56
N GLN A 21 -2.80 1.03 22.95
CA GLN A 21 -2.67 -0.35 22.48
C GLN A 21 -3.35 -1.30 23.48
N GLY A 22 -4.67 -1.22 23.56
CA GLY A 22 -5.48 -2.21 24.27
C GLY A 22 -5.48 -3.52 23.49
N ASN A 23 -4.84 -4.56 24.03
CA ASN A 23 -4.94 -5.91 23.49
C ASN A 23 -6.31 -6.50 23.87
N LEU A 24 -7.27 -6.42 22.97
CA LEU A 24 -8.51 -7.20 23.07
C LEU A 24 -8.19 -8.63 22.61
N TYR A 25 -7.92 -9.52 23.57
CA TYR A 25 -7.90 -10.96 23.31
C TYR A 25 -9.34 -11.43 23.13
N ALA A 26 -9.78 -11.52 21.87
CA ALA A 26 -10.98 -12.26 21.52
C ALA A 26 -10.66 -13.76 21.63
N ASN A 27 -11.24 -14.44 22.61
CA ASN A 27 -11.18 -15.89 22.69
C ASN A 27 -12.07 -16.47 21.59
N GLU A 28 -11.47 -17.20 20.66
CA GLU A 28 -12.19 -17.84 19.56
C GLU A 28 -13.03 -19.00 20.12
N ALA A 29 -14.31 -19.03 19.76
CA ALA A 29 -15.21 -20.07 20.23
C ALA A 29 -14.79 -21.43 19.65
N VAL A 30 -14.73 -22.45 20.51
CA VAL A 30 -14.40 -23.83 20.10
C VAL A 30 -15.42 -24.29 19.06
N PRO A 31 -14.99 -24.73 17.87
CA PRO A 31 -15.90 -25.14 16.81
C PRO A 31 -16.67 -26.40 17.21
N VAL A 32 -17.99 -26.30 17.23
CA VAL A 32 -18.94 -27.41 17.42
C VAL A 32 -19.18 -28.07 16.07
N ALA A 33 -18.15 -28.70 15.50
CA ALA A 33 -18.25 -29.33 14.20
C ALA A 33 -17.97 -30.84 14.30
N GLU A 34 -18.76 -31.63 13.56
CA GLU A 34 -18.63 -33.09 13.48
C GLU A 34 -17.26 -33.54 12.95
N ASP A 35 -16.58 -32.69 12.17
CA ASP A 35 -15.23 -32.92 11.63
C ASP A 35 -14.37 -31.66 11.78
N LEU A 36 -13.46 -31.68 12.76
CA LEU A 36 -12.55 -30.57 13.03
C LEU A 36 -11.54 -30.33 11.89
N GLU A 37 -11.14 -31.37 11.14
CA GLU A 37 -10.17 -31.19 10.06
C GLU A 37 -10.82 -30.51 8.86
N LEU A 38 -12.05 -30.93 8.53
CA LEU A 38 -12.82 -30.32 7.45
C LEU A 38 -13.10 -28.84 7.74
N GLU A 39 -13.55 -28.49 8.95
CA GLU A 39 -13.82 -27.08 9.27
C GLU A 39 -12.55 -26.24 9.29
N LYS A 40 -11.40 -26.78 9.73
CA LYS A 40 -10.12 -26.06 9.64
C LYS A 40 -9.74 -25.77 8.20
N ARG A 41 -9.90 -26.76 7.31
CA ARG A 41 -9.65 -26.60 5.86
C ARG A 41 -10.60 -25.57 5.26
N LEU A 42 -11.88 -25.66 5.58
CA LEU A 42 -12.91 -24.70 5.15
C LEU A 42 -12.58 -23.28 5.59
N ASN A 43 -12.26 -23.07 6.87
CA ASN A 43 -11.92 -21.75 7.39
C ASN A 43 -10.69 -21.17 6.71
N LYS A 44 -9.63 -21.98 6.52
CA LYS A 44 -8.42 -21.56 5.82
C LYS A 44 -8.70 -21.15 4.36
N LEU A 45 -9.58 -21.87 3.67
CA LEU A 45 -9.96 -21.51 2.31
C LEU A 45 -10.83 -20.24 2.31
N ALA A 46 -11.80 -20.15 3.22
CA ALA A 46 -12.74 -19.03 3.33
C ALA A 46 -12.08 -17.70 3.76
N GLU A 47 -10.91 -17.74 4.41
CA GLU A 47 -10.09 -16.54 4.68
C GLU A 47 -9.52 -15.90 3.41
N ASN A 48 -9.27 -16.71 2.38
CA ASN A 48 -8.73 -16.22 1.10
C ASN A 48 -9.83 -15.77 0.12
N LEU A 49 -11.09 -15.90 0.52
CA LEU A 49 -12.27 -15.57 -0.27
C LEU A 49 -13.01 -14.39 0.36
N ARG A 50 -13.47 -13.46 -0.48
CA ARG A 50 -14.17 -12.22 -0.08
C ARG A 50 -15.67 -12.41 -0.12
N CYS A 51 -16.38 -11.84 0.85
CA CYS A 51 -17.83 -11.67 0.76
C CYS A 51 -18.17 -10.52 -0.21
N LEU A 52 -18.83 -10.84 -1.32
CA LEU A 52 -19.17 -9.88 -2.38
C LEU A 52 -20.20 -8.82 -1.96
N VAL A 53 -20.99 -9.12 -0.93
CA VAL A 53 -22.07 -8.23 -0.44
C VAL A 53 -21.69 -7.50 0.85
N CYS A 54 -20.49 -7.74 1.38
CA CYS A 54 -20.04 -7.22 2.67
C CYS A 54 -18.95 -6.15 2.50
N GLN A 55 -18.71 -5.36 3.55
CA GLN A 55 -17.71 -4.29 3.51
C GLN A 55 -16.29 -4.82 3.80
N ASN A 56 -15.59 -5.27 2.76
CA ASN A 56 -14.19 -5.72 2.85
C ASN A 56 -13.96 -6.84 3.88
N GLU A 57 -14.88 -7.80 3.93
CA GLU A 57 -14.80 -8.97 4.81
C GLU A 57 -14.53 -10.25 4.02
N THR A 58 -13.92 -11.24 4.67
CA THR A 58 -13.74 -12.59 4.13
C THR A 58 -14.98 -13.45 4.37
N LEU A 59 -15.10 -14.56 3.64
CA LEU A 59 -16.16 -15.55 3.89
C LEU A 59 -16.01 -16.22 5.27
N ALA A 60 -14.78 -16.32 5.78
CA ALA A 60 -14.55 -16.83 7.14
C ALA A 60 -15.09 -15.87 8.22
N ALA A 61 -14.86 -14.56 8.06
CA ALA A 61 -15.20 -13.56 9.08
C ALA A 61 -16.67 -13.10 9.01
N SER A 62 -17.26 -13.06 7.81
CA SER A 62 -18.57 -12.45 7.63
C SER A 62 -19.73 -13.35 8.06
N ARG A 63 -20.74 -12.75 8.68
CA ARG A 63 -21.98 -13.41 9.12
C ARG A 63 -23.18 -13.14 8.19
N ALA A 64 -22.96 -12.53 7.03
CA ALA A 64 -24.03 -12.32 6.05
C ALA A 64 -24.54 -13.66 5.50
N ASP A 65 -25.81 -13.70 5.09
CA ASP A 65 -26.44 -14.90 4.52
C ASP A 65 -25.65 -15.44 3.32
N PHE A 66 -25.12 -14.56 2.47
CA PHE A 66 -24.25 -14.93 1.35
C PHE A 66 -23.00 -15.69 1.81
N SER A 67 -22.37 -15.26 2.90
CA SER A 67 -21.17 -15.89 3.44
C SER A 67 -21.46 -17.28 4.01
N VAL A 68 -22.62 -17.44 4.65
CA VAL A 68 -23.09 -18.73 5.16
C VAL A 68 -23.37 -19.70 4.00
N ASP A 69 -24.08 -19.25 2.98
CA ASP A 69 -24.40 -20.05 1.79
C ASP A 69 -23.13 -20.52 1.06
N MET A 70 -22.18 -19.60 0.83
CA MET A 70 -20.91 -19.97 0.18
C MET A 70 -20.06 -20.94 1.02
N ARG A 71 -20.04 -20.81 2.35
CA ARG A 71 -19.35 -21.80 3.21
C ARG A 71 -20.04 -23.16 3.16
N ASN A 72 -21.36 -23.21 3.04
CA ASN A 72 -22.09 -24.47 2.87
C ASN A 72 -21.76 -25.13 1.52
N GLU A 73 -21.75 -24.37 0.44
CA GLU A 73 -21.33 -24.85 -0.89
C GLU A 73 -19.88 -25.38 -0.87
N ILE A 74 -18.95 -24.63 -0.27
CA ILE A 74 -17.55 -25.07 -0.12
C ILE A 74 -17.47 -26.37 0.69
N ARG A 75 -18.24 -26.48 1.78
CA ARG A 75 -18.30 -27.68 2.61
C ARG A 75 -18.78 -28.90 1.82
N GLU A 76 -19.81 -28.74 1.00
CA GLU A 76 -20.32 -29.82 0.14
C GLU A 76 -19.25 -30.27 -0.87
N GLN A 77 -18.52 -29.34 -1.48
CA GLN A 77 -17.45 -29.67 -2.41
C GLN A 77 -16.26 -30.35 -1.74
N MET A 78 -15.90 -29.95 -0.51
CA MET A 78 -14.88 -30.63 0.28
C MET A 78 -15.28 -32.06 0.64
N LYS A 79 -16.56 -32.30 0.98
CA LYS A 79 -17.10 -33.65 1.19
C LYS A 79 -17.05 -34.52 -0.07
N MET A 80 -17.05 -33.92 -1.25
CA MET A 80 -16.83 -34.60 -2.54
C MET A 80 -15.34 -34.88 -2.85
N ASN A 81 -14.42 -34.65 -1.90
CA ASN A 81 -12.97 -34.80 -2.07
C ASN A 81 -12.35 -33.90 -3.15
N LYS A 82 -12.97 -32.77 -3.49
CA LYS A 82 -12.35 -31.76 -4.38
C LYS A 82 -11.17 -31.08 -3.71
N SER A 83 -10.19 -30.66 -4.50
CA SER A 83 -9.03 -29.89 -4.05
C SER A 83 -9.41 -28.41 -3.80
N ASP A 84 -8.57 -27.67 -3.06
CA ASP A 84 -8.82 -26.25 -2.81
C ASP A 84 -8.80 -25.43 -4.11
N GLU A 85 -7.93 -25.80 -5.05
CA GLU A 85 -7.80 -25.17 -6.37
C GLU A 85 -9.05 -25.42 -7.22
N GLU A 86 -9.60 -26.63 -7.24
CA GLU A 86 -10.84 -26.95 -7.95
C GLU A 86 -12.04 -26.17 -7.40
N ILE A 87 -12.10 -26.00 -6.07
CA ILE A 87 -13.15 -25.21 -5.41
C ILE A 87 -13.01 -23.73 -5.78
N ILE A 88 -11.79 -23.19 -5.75
CA ILE A 88 -11.52 -21.80 -6.14
C ILE A 88 -11.88 -21.59 -7.61
N ASP A 89 -11.47 -22.48 -8.51
CA ASP A 89 -11.75 -22.37 -9.95
C ASP A 89 -13.25 -22.43 -10.22
N PHE A 90 -14.00 -23.28 -9.52
CA PHE A 90 -15.46 -23.30 -9.58
C PHE A 90 -16.09 -21.96 -9.16
N LEU A 91 -15.61 -21.39 -8.06
CA LEU A 91 -16.10 -20.11 -7.55
C LEU A 91 -15.73 -18.95 -8.48
N VAL A 92 -14.50 -18.91 -8.98
CA VAL A 92 -14.01 -17.90 -9.93
C VAL A 92 -14.74 -18.00 -11.27
N ALA A 93 -15.07 -19.21 -11.75
CA ALA A 93 -15.84 -19.37 -12.98
C ALA A 93 -17.24 -18.73 -12.89
N ARG A 94 -17.83 -18.66 -11.68
CA ARG A 94 -19.17 -18.09 -11.45
C ARG A 94 -19.16 -16.63 -11.01
N TYR A 95 -18.21 -16.26 -10.17
CA TYR A 95 -18.16 -14.95 -9.51
C TYR A 95 -16.99 -14.06 -9.97
N GLY A 96 -16.11 -14.59 -10.83
CA GLY A 96 -14.92 -13.90 -11.33
C GLY A 96 -13.79 -13.80 -10.30
N ASP A 97 -12.71 -13.13 -10.68
CA ASP A 97 -11.54 -12.92 -9.81
C ASP A 97 -11.86 -12.06 -8.56
N PHE A 98 -13.03 -11.40 -8.51
CA PHE A 98 -13.45 -10.55 -7.39
C PHE A 98 -13.80 -11.33 -6.11
N ILE A 99 -14.10 -12.62 -6.22
CA ILE A 99 -14.31 -13.47 -5.05
C ILE A 99 -13.00 -13.78 -4.32
N LEU A 100 -11.86 -13.67 -4.99
CA LEU A 100 -10.57 -13.80 -4.35
C LEU A 100 -10.29 -12.53 -3.54
N PHE A 101 -9.91 -12.70 -2.27
CA PHE A 101 -9.57 -11.55 -1.44
C PHE A 101 -8.33 -10.82 -1.99
N ASN A 102 -7.38 -11.59 -2.51
CA ASN A 102 -6.17 -11.11 -3.17
C ASN A 102 -6.27 -11.35 -4.69
N PRO A 103 -6.25 -10.30 -5.53
CA PRO A 103 -6.32 -10.48 -6.97
C PRO A 103 -5.07 -11.21 -7.49
N PRO A 104 -5.20 -12.18 -8.39
CA PRO A 104 -4.05 -12.92 -8.91
C PRO A 104 -3.16 -12.02 -9.79
N PHE A 105 -1.88 -12.37 -9.90
CA PHE A 105 -0.96 -11.69 -10.80
C PHE A 105 -1.14 -12.20 -12.25
N LYS A 106 -2.03 -11.55 -13.00
CA LYS A 106 -2.40 -11.86 -14.38
C LYS A 106 -2.13 -10.63 -15.27
N PRO A 107 -2.01 -10.78 -16.60
CA PRO A 107 -1.82 -9.64 -17.50
C PRO A 107 -2.86 -8.51 -17.33
N THR A 108 -4.09 -8.87 -16.96
CA THR A 108 -5.18 -7.92 -16.67
C THR A 108 -4.96 -7.10 -15.40
N THR A 109 -4.24 -7.63 -14.41
CA THR A 109 -3.95 -6.96 -13.13
C THR A 109 -2.57 -6.32 -13.09
N TRP A 110 -1.72 -6.50 -14.11
CA TRP A 110 -0.37 -5.94 -14.13
C TRP A 110 -0.32 -4.44 -13.91
N LEU A 111 -1.27 -3.69 -14.47
CA LEU A 111 -1.33 -2.24 -14.27
C LEU A 111 -1.54 -1.87 -12.79
N LEU A 112 -2.34 -2.64 -12.05
CA LEU A 112 -2.57 -2.45 -10.62
C LEU A 112 -1.28 -2.69 -9.81
N TRP A 113 -0.54 -3.73 -10.16
CA TRP A 113 0.67 -4.14 -9.43
C TRP A 113 1.90 -3.31 -9.78
N LEU A 114 2.12 -3.03 -11.07
CA LEU A 114 3.30 -2.32 -11.57
C LEU A 114 3.09 -0.81 -11.63
N GLY A 115 1.85 -0.33 -11.71
CA GLY A 115 1.50 1.08 -11.86
C GLY A 115 2.17 2.01 -10.86
N PRO A 116 2.15 1.73 -9.53
CA PRO A 116 2.82 2.55 -8.54
C PRO A 116 4.32 2.69 -8.79
N PHE A 117 4.98 1.60 -9.18
CA PHE A 117 6.43 1.59 -9.45
C PHE A 117 6.75 2.31 -10.76
N THR A 118 5.97 2.09 -11.82
CA THR A 118 6.13 2.80 -13.09
C THR A 118 5.96 4.31 -12.89
N LEU A 119 4.96 4.74 -12.13
CA LEU A 119 4.73 6.16 -11.82
C LEU A 119 5.89 6.75 -11.02
N LEU A 120 6.39 6.03 -10.01
CA LEU A 120 7.53 6.47 -9.21
C LEU A 120 8.78 6.59 -10.08
N LEU A 121 9.08 5.61 -10.94
CA LEU A 121 10.23 5.63 -11.82
C LEU A 121 10.17 6.79 -12.83
N VAL A 122 9.02 6.95 -13.50
CA VAL A 122 8.82 8.03 -14.48
C VAL A 122 8.89 9.40 -13.80
N GLY A 123 8.20 9.57 -12.67
CA GLY A 123 8.22 10.82 -11.90
C GLY A 123 9.60 11.16 -11.36
N GLY A 124 10.30 10.18 -10.79
CA GLY A 124 11.67 10.33 -10.30
C GLY A 124 12.66 10.68 -11.41
N PHE A 125 12.57 10.02 -12.56
CA PHE A 125 13.41 10.33 -13.71
C PHE A 125 13.13 11.73 -14.25
N ALA A 126 11.86 12.11 -14.39
CA ALA A 126 11.47 13.45 -14.83
C ALA A 126 11.98 14.54 -13.87
N LEU A 127 11.90 14.30 -12.57
CA LEU A 127 12.41 15.22 -11.54
C LEU A 127 13.93 15.39 -11.63
N ILE A 128 14.69 14.29 -11.71
CA ILE A 128 16.15 14.33 -11.84
C ILE A 128 16.55 15.07 -13.12
N PHE A 129 15.88 14.77 -14.23
CA PHE A 129 16.12 15.43 -15.51
C PHE A 129 15.86 16.93 -15.42
N TYR A 130 14.74 17.33 -14.82
CA TYR A 130 14.38 18.73 -14.61
C TYR A 130 15.40 19.48 -13.75
N LEU A 131 15.81 18.89 -12.62
CA LEU A 131 16.80 19.49 -11.71
C LEU A 131 18.17 19.64 -12.39
N LYS A 132 18.61 18.63 -13.13
CA LYS A 132 19.88 18.67 -13.88
C LYS A 132 19.87 19.72 -14.97
N HIS A 133 18.75 19.91 -15.65
CA HIS A 133 18.64 20.94 -16.69
C HIS A 133 18.62 22.35 -16.10
N ARG A 134 17.97 22.56 -14.95
CA ARG A 134 17.95 23.86 -14.24
C ARG A 134 19.32 24.28 -13.69
N GLY A 135 20.15 23.32 -13.26
CA GLY A 135 21.50 23.61 -12.78
C GLY A 135 22.41 24.20 -13.87
N ARG A 136 22.31 23.67 -15.09
CA ARG A 136 23.13 24.11 -16.24
C ARG A 136 22.82 25.53 -16.70
N THR A 137 21.56 25.96 -16.64
CA THR A 137 21.18 27.34 -16.97
C THR A 137 21.72 28.35 -15.95
N LYS A 138 21.74 28.01 -14.66
CA LYS A 138 22.34 28.87 -13.63
C LYS A 138 23.87 28.97 -13.74
N GLU A 139 24.55 27.87 -14.05
CA GLU A 139 26.00 27.86 -14.20
C GLU A 139 26.47 28.67 -15.42
N ALA A 140 25.70 28.63 -16.51
CA ALA A 140 25.93 29.47 -17.69
C ALA A 140 25.68 30.98 -17.43
N GLU A 141 24.87 31.33 -16.43
CA GLU A 141 24.62 32.72 -16.03
C GLU A 141 25.69 33.24 -15.04
N LEU A 142 26.29 32.36 -14.22
CA LEU A 142 27.31 32.70 -13.22
C LEU A 142 28.75 32.71 -13.78
N THR A 143 28.94 32.30 -15.03
CA THR A 143 30.25 32.31 -15.68
C THR A 143 30.48 33.68 -16.32
N LEU A 144 31.20 34.56 -15.60
CA LEU A 144 31.54 35.90 -16.06
C LEU A 144 32.32 35.83 -17.38
N THR A 145 31.87 36.59 -18.36
CA THR A 145 32.61 36.80 -19.61
C THR A 145 33.92 37.53 -19.31
N ASP A 146 34.98 37.33 -20.10
CA ASP A 146 36.30 37.96 -19.83
C ASP A 146 36.23 39.48 -19.66
N LYS A 147 35.32 40.15 -20.39
CA LYS A 147 35.04 41.59 -20.25
C LYS A 147 34.44 41.98 -18.90
N GLU A 148 33.56 41.13 -18.35
CA GLU A 148 32.91 41.37 -17.06
C GLU A 148 33.89 41.15 -15.91
N ARG A 149 34.81 40.18 -16.05
CA ARG A 149 35.92 39.95 -15.10
C ARG A 149 36.85 41.16 -15.04
N LEU A 150 37.28 41.67 -16.20
CA LEU A 150 38.13 42.86 -16.28
C LEU A 150 37.47 44.10 -15.65
N ARG A 151 36.14 44.26 -15.83
CA ARG A 151 35.39 45.36 -15.21
C ARG A 151 35.31 45.22 -13.69
N ALA A 152 35.07 44.01 -13.18
CA ALA A 152 35.06 43.75 -11.74
C ALA A 152 36.45 44.03 -11.11
N GLU A 153 37.53 43.61 -11.77
CA GLU A 153 38.90 43.89 -11.33
C GLU A 153 39.23 45.39 -11.33
N SER A 154 38.75 46.15 -12.34
CA SER A 154 38.96 47.61 -12.36
C SER A 154 38.25 48.32 -11.21
N LEU A 155 37.06 47.87 -10.82
CA LEU A 155 36.29 48.45 -9.70
C LEU A 155 36.97 48.16 -8.35
N ILE A 156 37.51 46.96 -8.16
CA ILE A 156 38.27 46.60 -6.94
C ILE A 156 39.52 47.47 -6.83
N LYS A 157 40.25 47.66 -7.93
CA LYS A 157 41.45 48.50 -7.97
C LYS A 157 41.18 49.99 -7.72
N GLU A 158 39.99 50.46 -8.11
CA GLU A 158 39.53 51.83 -7.83
C GLU A 158 39.22 52.00 -6.34
N MET A 159 38.53 51.03 -5.72
CA MET A 159 38.25 51.02 -4.28
C MET A 159 39.50 50.94 -3.39
N ASP A 160 40.55 50.24 -3.81
CA ASP A 160 41.82 50.14 -3.06
C ASP A 160 42.67 51.42 -3.15
N LYS A 161 42.30 52.36 -4.02
CA LYS A 161 43.07 53.58 -4.27
C LYS A 161 42.54 54.80 -3.50
N ASP A 162 41.34 54.69 -2.95
CA ASP A 162 40.70 55.64 -2.04
C ASP A 162 41.00 55.31 -0.57
#